data_AF-A0A7S0TLD6-F1
#
_entry.id   AF-A0A7S0TLD6-F1
#
_cell.length_a   1.000
_cell.length_b   1.000
_cell.length_c   1.000
_cell.angle_alpha   90.00
_cell.angle_beta   90.00
_cell.angle_gamma   90.00
#
_symmetry.space_group_name_H-M   'P 1'
#
loop_
_entity.id
_entity.type
_entity.pdbx_description
1 polymer ?
#
loop_
_entity_poly.entity_id
_entity_poly.type
_entity_poly.pdbx_seq_one_letter_code
_entity_poly.pdbx_strand_id
1 'polypeptide(L)'
;AGCGGGGLFRSEGSEEEYEGRVRRCRGYIVEGESYELCLTTKLRSSLRPDALTLYSAIRHRNQAPYAALLRLGKGRAVCSSSPERFLAVSRGGVVESRPIKGTRRRGGCEEEDDEIKKELHGCVKDRAENLMVVDLVRSDLSRVCEPGSVKVPTLFGIESYATVHQMVTVVRGRLRG
;
A
#
# COMPACT_ATOMS: atom_id res chain seq x y z
N ALA A 1 -1.60 39.94 -19.98
CA ALA A 1 -2.53 38.79 -20.06
C ALA A 1 -1.74 37.61 -20.58
N GLY A 2 -1.63 36.44 -19.97
CA GLY A 2 -2.18 35.85 -18.75
C GLY A 2 -1.90 34.35 -18.87
N CYS A 3 -1.26 33.75 -17.85
CA CYS A 3 -1.29 32.30 -17.51
C CYS A 3 -0.31 32.04 -16.34
N GLY A 4 -0.52 32.74 -15.20
CA GLY A 4 0.14 32.43 -13.93
C GLY A 4 -0.66 31.38 -13.16
N GLY A 5 -0.72 30.15 -13.66
CA GLY A 5 -1.41 29.05 -13.00
C GLY A 5 -0.54 28.44 -11.88
N GLY A 6 -0.37 29.16 -10.77
CA GLY A 6 0.32 28.61 -9.60
C GLY A 6 -0.48 27.45 -9.00
N GLY A 7 -0.07 26.21 -9.27
CA GLY A 7 -0.75 25.01 -8.80
C GLY A 7 -0.95 24.98 -7.28
N LEU A 8 -2.07 24.42 -6.82
CA LEU A 8 -2.45 24.30 -5.41
C LEU A 8 -1.42 23.52 -4.55
N PHE A 9 -0.65 22.65 -5.22
CA PHE A 9 0.39 21.82 -4.64
C PHE A 9 1.74 22.10 -5.32
N ARG A 10 2.81 22.05 -4.54
CA ARG A 10 4.20 22.07 -5.00
C ARG A 10 4.87 20.74 -4.71
N SER A 11 5.55 20.17 -5.70
CA SER A 11 6.33 18.94 -5.53
C SER A 11 7.62 19.19 -4.76
N GLU A 12 8.12 18.15 -4.10
CA GLU A 12 9.46 18.10 -3.49
C GLU A 12 10.47 17.67 -4.56
N GLY A 13 11.27 18.64 -5.03
CA GLY A 13 12.24 18.47 -6.10
C GLY A 13 11.66 18.64 -7.51
N SER A 14 12.54 18.72 -8.51
CA SER A 14 12.16 18.78 -9.92
C SER A 14 11.82 17.39 -10.48
N GLU A 15 11.21 17.37 -11.66
CA GLU A 15 10.99 16.15 -12.43
C GLU A 15 12.31 15.43 -12.74
N GLU A 16 13.30 16.16 -13.23
CA GLU A 16 14.63 15.63 -13.57
C GLU A 16 15.33 14.99 -12.37
N GLU A 17 15.18 15.59 -11.18
CA GLU A 17 15.69 15.03 -9.93
C GLU A 17 14.97 13.73 -9.57
N TYR A 18 13.65 13.67 -9.73
CA TYR A 18 12.88 12.45 -9.47
C TYR A 18 13.27 11.33 -10.43
N GLU A 19 13.39 11.62 -11.72
CA GLU A 19 13.90 10.67 -12.71
C GLU A 19 15.31 10.19 -12.41
N GLY A 20 16.18 11.09 -11.94
CA GLY A 20 17.52 10.74 -11.46
C GLY A 20 17.47 9.71 -10.32
N ARG A 21 16.56 9.90 -9.36
CA ARG A 21 16.33 8.93 -8.27
C ARG A 21 15.81 7.60 -8.81
N VAL A 22 14.88 7.60 -9.77
CA VAL A 22 14.38 6.37 -10.41
C VAL A 22 15.52 5.61 -11.10
N ARG A 23 16.36 6.31 -11.88
CA ARG A 23 17.53 5.71 -12.55
C ARG A 23 18.48 5.07 -11.55
N ARG A 24 18.75 5.74 -10.42
CA ARG A 24 19.57 5.19 -9.34
C ARG A 24 18.95 3.95 -8.69
N CYS A 25 17.65 3.97 -8.41
CA CYS A 25 16.93 2.79 -7.90
C CYS A 25 17.05 1.59 -8.86
N ARG A 26 16.94 1.83 -10.17
CA ARG A 26 17.15 0.78 -11.19
C ARG A 26 18.59 0.26 -11.19
N GLY A 27 19.58 1.14 -11.01
CA GLY A 27 20.99 0.76 -10.84
C GLY A 27 21.17 -0.23 -9.70
N TYR A 28 20.64 0.08 -8.51
CA TYR A 28 20.69 -0.84 -7.36
C TYR A 28 20.04 -2.20 -7.62
N ILE A 29 18.95 -2.24 -8.40
CA ILE A 29 18.31 -3.51 -8.75
C ILE A 29 19.19 -4.33 -9.70
N VAL A 30 19.80 -3.68 -10.70
CA VAL A 30 20.69 -4.34 -11.67
C VAL A 30 21.98 -4.85 -11.01
N GLU A 31 22.52 -4.10 -10.06
CA GLU A 31 23.72 -4.46 -9.30
C GLU A 31 23.45 -5.55 -8.25
N GLY A 32 22.18 -5.91 -8.00
CA GLY A 32 21.77 -6.92 -7.03
C GLY A 32 21.71 -6.43 -5.58
N GLU A 33 21.78 -5.11 -5.36
CA GLU A 33 21.72 -4.48 -4.03
C GLU A 33 20.30 -4.49 -3.43
N SER A 34 19.26 -4.54 -4.27
CA SER A 34 17.87 -4.71 -3.83
C SER A 34 17.03 -5.41 -4.90
N TYR A 35 15.96 -6.09 -4.47
CA TYR A 35 14.97 -6.66 -5.38
C TYR A 35 13.84 -5.66 -5.73
N GLU A 36 13.46 -4.78 -4.80
CA GLU A 36 12.42 -3.76 -5.00
C GLU A 36 12.74 -2.51 -4.16
N LEU A 37 12.40 -1.33 -4.68
CA LEU A 37 12.53 -0.05 -3.99
C LEU A 37 11.25 0.76 -4.16
N CYS A 38 10.58 1.09 -3.05
CA CYS A 38 9.39 1.95 -3.06
C CYS A 38 9.80 3.43 -2.99
N LEU A 39 10.10 4.04 -4.14
CA LEU A 39 10.42 5.46 -4.23
C LEU A 39 9.14 6.30 -4.07
N THR A 40 9.19 7.32 -3.20
CA THR A 40 8.08 8.24 -2.95
C THR A 40 8.50 9.71 -3.09
N THR A 41 7.54 10.59 -3.33
CA THR A 41 7.73 12.06 -3.31
C THR A 41 6.67 12.72 -2.43
N LYS A 42 6.90 13.98 -2.06
CA LYS A 42 5.97 14.76 -1.23
C LYS A 42 5.39 15.93 -2.02
N LEU A 43 4.09 16.11 -1.92
CA LEU A 43 3.41 17.32 -2.39
C LEU A 43 3.06 18.19 -1.19
N ARG A 44 3.32 19.50 -1.30
CA ARG A 44 3.09 20.48 -0.23
C ARG A 44 2.12 21.55 -0.70
N SER A 45 1.21 21.96 0.18
CA SER A 45 0.33 23.10 -0.06
C SER A 45 0.45 24.12 1.08
N SER A 46 0.23 25.39 0.76
CA SER A 46 0.05 26.46 1.76
C SER A 46 -1.34 26.43 2.38
N LEU A 47 -2.29 25.66 1.83
CA LEU A 47 -3.60 25.48 2.42
C LEU A 47 -3.52 24.94 3.85
N ARG A 48 -4.44 25.41 4.68
CA ARG A 48 -4.62 24.99 6.08
C ARG A 48 -6.10 24.71 6.34
N PRO A 49 -6.70 23.70 5.66
CA PRO A 49 -8.09 23.39 5.89
C PRO A 49 -8.30 22.86 7.31
N ASP A 50 -9.51 23.00 7.83
CA ASP A 50 -9.91 22.22 9.01
C ASP A 50 -9.74 20.73 8.71
N ALA A 51 -9.17 20.00 9.68
CA ALA A 51 -8.80 18.60 9.50
C ALA A 51 -10.01 17.68 9.32
N LEU A 52 -11.12 17.96 10.01
CA LEU A 52 -12.33 17.14 9.89
C LEU A 52 -13.01 17.37 8.54
N THR A 53 -13.02 18.61 8.07
CA THR A 53 -13.53 18.98 6.75
C THR A 53 -12.74 18.28 5.64
N LEU A 54 -11.41 18.37 5.69
CA LEU A 54 -10.54 17.69 4.73
C LEU A 54 -10.73 16.17 4.78
N TYR A 55 -10.73 15.57 5.97
CA TYR A 55 -10.91 14.14 6.13
C TYR A 55 -12.26 13.65 5.59
N SER A 56 -13.34 14.38 5.86
CA SER A 56 -14.68 14.06 5.34
C SER A 56 -14.70 14.04 3.81
N ALA A 57 -14.05 15.02 3.18
CA ALA A 57 -13.92 15.08 1.72
C ALA A 57 -13.10 13.91 1.16
N ILE A 58 -11.99 13.54 1.82
CA ILE A 58 -11.16 12.38 1.43
C ILE A 58 -11.98 11.09 1.56
N ARG A 59 -12.64 10.87 2.70
CA ARG A 59 -13.40 9.65 2.98
C ARG A 59 -14.59 9.47 2.03
N HIS A 60 -15.21 10.56 1.60
CA HIS A 60 -16.29 10.49 0.61
C HIS A 60 -15.78 10.05 -0.77
N ARG A 61 -14.59 10.51 -1.18
CA ARG A 61 -14.01 10.20 -2.51
C ARG A 61 -13.23 8.89 -2.55
N ASN A 62 -12.57 8.52 -1.48
CA ASN A 62 -11.73 7.32 -1.38
C ASN A 62 -12.05 6.62 -0.06
N GLN A 63 -12.98 5.67 -0.11
CA GLN A 63 -13.33 4.86 1.04
C GLN A 63 -12.29 3.75 1.20
N ALA A 64 -11.53 3.82 2.30
CA ALA A 64 -10.51 2.84 2.60
C ALA A 64 -10.79 2.14 3.95
N PRO A 65 -10.53 0.82 4.06
CA PRO A 65 -10.86 0.03 5.25
C PRO A 65 -10.12 0.48 6.52
N TYR A 66 -8.94 1.09 6.37
CA TYR A 66 -8.11 1.56 7.49
C TYR A 66 -7.98 3.10 7.49
N ALA A 67 -9.02 3.80 7.04
CA ALA A 67 -9.07 5.27 7.06
C ALA A 67 -9.14 5.80 8.50
N ALA A 68 -8.39 6.87 8.78
CA ALA A 68 -8.32 7.46 10.13
C ALA A 68 -8.12 8.98 10.08
N LEU A 69 -8.70 9.67 11.07
CA LEU A 69 -8.37 11.06 11.40
C LEU A 69 -7.70 11.09 12.76
N LEU A 70 -6.43 11.48 12.81
CA LEU A 70 -5.67 11.63 14.05
C LEU A 70 -5.40 13.11 14.29
N ARG A 71 -5.93 13.66 15.38
CA ARG A 71 -5.62 15.03 15.82
C ARG A 71 -4.48 14.96 16.82
N LEU A 72 -3.35 15.55 16.47
CA LEU A 72 -2.09 15.45 17.24
C LEU A 72 -1.82 16.67 18.12
N GLY A 73 -2.79 17.59 18.22
CA GLY A 73 -2.63 18.87 18.91
C GLY A 73 -1.73 19.84 18.15
N LYS A 74 -1.58 21.06 18.68
CA LYS A 74 -0.74 22.14 18.11
C LYS A 74 -1.01 22.41 16.61
N GLY A 75 -2.27 22.32 16.19
CA GLY A 75 -2.68 22.52 14.79
C GLY A 75 -2.22 21.43 13.82
N ARG A 76 -1.80 20.25 14.30
CA ARG A 76 -1.36 19.12 13.47
C ARG A 76 -2.40 18.02 13.46
N ALA A 77 -2.63 17.46 12.28
CA ALA A 77 -3.49 16.30 12.10
C ALA A 77 -2.97 15.40 10.98
N VAL A 78 -3.36 14.13 11.04
CA VAL A 78 -3.17 13.15 9.97
C VAL A 78 -4.55 12.74 9.45
N CYS A 79 -4.78 12.94 8.15
CA CYS A 79 -5.95 12.42 7.45
C CYS A 79 -5.49 11.25 6.58
N SER A 80 -5.81 10.02 6.98
CA SER A 80 -5.36 8.79 6.32
C SER A 80 -6.50 8.10 5.59
N SER A 81 -6.20 7.56 4.41
CA SER A 81 -7.07 6.72 3.58
C SER A 81 -6.33 5.43 3.20
N SER A 82 -5.84 4.69 4.20
CA SER A 82 -5.00 3.50 3.97
C SER A 82 -5.82 2.31 3.46
N PRO A 83 -5.45 1.74 2.29
CA PRO A 83 -6.11 0.53 1.76
C PRO A 83 -5.61 -0.74 2.45
N GLU A 84 -4.40 -0.72 3.00
CA GLU A 84 -3.69 -1.92 3.42
C GLU A 84 -3.48 -1.98 4.93
N ARG A 85 -3.59 -3.20 5.48
CA ARG A 85 -3.29 -3.50 6.87
C ARG A 85 -1.81 -3.83 6.98
N PHE A 86 -1.07 -3.00 7.73
CA PHE A 86 0.30 -3.35 8.07
C PHE A 86 0.36 -4.58 8.98
N LEU A 87 -0.24 -4.49 10.18
CA LEU A 87 -0.31 -5.57 11.16
C LEU A 87 -1.61 -5.50 11.97
N ALA A 88 -2.10 -6.66 12.41
CA ALA A 88 -3.11 -6.78 13.46
C ALA A 88 -2.66 -7.82 14.48
N VAL A 89 -2.85 -7.54 15.76
CA VAL A 89 -2.54 -8.46 16.87
C VAL A 89 -3.82 -8.72 17.65
N SER A 90 -4.20 -9.99 17.75
CA SER A 90 -5.35 -10.40 18.55
C SER A 90 -5.01 -10.49 20.03
N ARG A 91 -6.02 -10.47 20.91
CA ARG A 91 -5.83 -10.70 22.36
C ARG A 91 -5.19 -12.05 22.68
N GLY A 92 -5.36 -13.04 21.80
CA GLY A 92 -4.73 -14.36 21.92
C GLY A 92 -3.29 -14.42 21.40
N GLY A 93 -2.66 -13.27 21.09
CA GLY A 93 -1.28 -13.21 20.62
C GLY A 93 -1.08 -13.62 19.16
N VAL A 94 -2.15 -13.75 18.37
CA VAL A 94 -2.03 -14.01 16.92
C VAL A 94 -1.76 -12.70 16.21
N VAL A 95 -0.62 -12.62 15.54
CA VAL A 95 -0.25 -11.51 14.65
C VAL A 95 -0.58 -11.88 13.20
N GLU A 96 -1.13 -10.93 12.45
CA GLU A 96 -1.46 -11.07 11.02
C GLU A 96 -0.95 -9.84 10.24
N SER A 97 -0.34 -10.08 9.08
CA SER A 97 -0.11 -9.08 8.03
C SER A 97 -0.81 -9.50 6.74
N ARG A 98 -1.27 -8.52 5.94
CA ARG A 98 -1.99 -8.75 4.69
C ARG A 98 -1.37 -7.98 3.51
N PRO A 99 -0.13 -8.32 3.09
CA PRO A 99 0.53 -7.64 1.99
C PRO A 99 -0.27 -7.68 0.69
N ILE A 100 -0.27 -6.54 -0.03
CA ILE A 100 -0.96 -6.37 -1.32
C ILE A 100 0.08 -6.14 -2.42
N LYS A 101 0.00 -6.91 -3.50
CA LYS A 101 0.78 -6.68 -4.74
C LYS A 101 -0.02 -7.10 -5.95
N GLY A 102 -0.17 -6.20 -6.91
CA GLY A 102 -1.11 -6.35 -8.02
C GLY A 102 -2.47 -5.75 -7.70
N THR A 103 -2.94 -4.87 -8.58
CA THR A 103 -4.25 -4.24 -8.49
C THR A 103 -4.80 -4.07 -9.89
N ARG A 104 -6.08 -4.37 -10.10
CA ARG A 104 -6.81 -4.11 -11.35
C ARG A 104 -8.13 -3.42 -11.03
N ARG A 105 -8.67 -2.66 -11.98
CA ARG A 105 -10.01 -2.05 -11.82
C ARG A 105 -11.10 -3.12 -11.94
N ARG A 106 -12.29 -2.84 -11.43
CA ARG A 106 -13.48 -3.68 -11.69
C ARG A 106 -13.86 -3.61 -13.18
N GLY A 107 -14.42 -4.70 -13.70
CA GLY A 107 -15.00 -4.77 -15.04
C GLY A 107 -16.35 -4.05 -15.12
N GLY A 108 -16.80 -3.75 -16.33
CA GLY A 108 -18.11 -3.16 -16.62
C GLY A 108 -19.25 -4.18 -16.58
N CYS A 109 -18.95 -5.47 -16.75
CA CYS A 109 -19.89 -6.60 -16.62
C CYS A 109 -19.26 -7.76 -15.83
N GLU A 110 -20.06 -8.77 -15.51
CA GLU A 110 -19.61 -9.93 -14.74
C GLU A 110 -18.53 -10.75 -15.49
N GLU A 111 -18.68 -10.93 -16.81
CA GLU A 111 -17.69 -11.66 -17.60
C GLU A 111 -16.33 -10.94 -17.61
N GLU A 112 -16.33 -9.63 -17.86
CA GLU A 112 -15.12 -8.81 -17.84
C GLU A 112 -14.48 -8.79 -16.44
N ASP A 113 -15.30 -8.68 -15.39
CA ASP A 113 -14.82 -8.67 -14.01
C ASP A 113 -14.10 -9.97 -13.65
N ASP A 114 -14.58 -11.11 -14.15
CA ASP A 114 -13.98 -12.42 -13.94
C ASP A 114 -12.74 -12.65 -14.79
N GLU A 115 -12.70 -12.14 -16.03
CA GLU A 115 -11.48 -12.13 -16.84
C GLU A 115 -10.36 -11.33 -16.18
N ILE A 116 -10.67 -10.15 -15.64
CA ILE A 116 -9.71 -9.31 -14.91
C ILE A 116 -9.17 -10.04 -13.67
N LYS A 117 -10.02 -10.74 -12.91
CA LYS A 117 -9.56 -11.54 -11.75
C LYS A 117 -8.60 -12.64 -12.19
N LYS A 118 -8.91 -13.36 -13.28
CA LYS A 118 -8.06 -14.41 -13.83
C LYS A 118 -6.73 -13.86 -14.32
N GLU A 119 -6.74 -12.71 -15.01
CA GLU A 119 -5.54 -12.00 -15.46
C GLU A 119 -4.67 -11.59 -14.28
N LEU A 120 -5.25 -10.96 -13.26
CA LEU A 120 -4.53 -10.56 -12.04
C LEU A 120 -3.94 -11.78 -11.33
N HIS A 121 -4.72 -12.85 -11.13
CA HIS A 121 -4.26 -14.08 -10.50
C HIS A 121 -3.14 -14.76 -11.31
N GLY A 122 -3.20 -14.69 -12.64
CA GLY A 122 -2.20 -15.26 -13.55
C GLY A 122 -0.93 -14.40 -13.73
N CYS A 123 -0.94 -13.14 -13.30
CA CYS A 123 0.15 -12.20 -13.58
C CYS A 123 1.46 -12.64 -12.88
N VAL A 124 2.43 -13.07 -13.68
CA VAL A 124 3.74 -13.56 -13.21
C VAL A 124 4.48 -12.51 -12.40
N LYS A 125 4.45 -11.25 -12.86
CA LYS A 125 5.09 -10.13 -12.16
C LYS A 125 4.47 -9.89 -10.79
N ASP A 126 3.14 -9.73 -10.73
CA ASP A 126 2.44 -9.43 -9.47
C ASP A 126 2.64 -10.58 -8.45
N ARG A 127 2.64 -11.84 -8.90
CA ARG A 127 2.94 -13.00 -8.05
C ARG A 127 4.39 -13.01 -7.53
N ALA A 128 5.36 -12.66 -8.37
CA ALA A 128 6.76 -12.60 -7.97
C ALA A 128 7.00 -11.51 -6.91
N GLU A 129 6.46 -10.30 -7.12
CA GLU A 129 6.50 -9.21 -6.14
C GLU A 129 5.80 -9.60 -4.84
N ASN A 130 4.63 -10.24 -4.94
CA ASN A 130 3.89 -10.71 -3.77
C ASN A 130 4.73 -11.73 -2.98
N LEU A 131 5.26 -12.76 -3.65
CA LEU A 131 6.07 -13.81 -3.00
C LEU A 131 7.29 -13.24 -2.28
N MET A 132 7.99 -12.30 -2.89
CA MET A 132 9.12 -11.60 -2.26
C MET A 132 8.70 -10.90 -0.96
N VAL A 133 7.55 -10.22 -0.95
CA VAL A 133 7.02 -9.57 0.26
C VAL A 133 6.59 -10.60 1.31
N VAL A 134 6.02 -11.73 0.88
CA VAL A 134 5.67 -12.84 1.79
C VAL A 134 6.89 -13.33 2.55
N ASP A 135 8.00 -13.57 1.85
CA ASP A 135 9.21 -14.06 2.48
C ASP A 135 9.82 -13.03 3.44
N LEU A 136 9.78 -11.75 3.08
CA LEU A 136 10.17 -10.66 3.98
C LEU A 136 9.31 -10.65 5.26
N VAL A 137 7.98 -10.67 5.11
CA VAL A 137 7.06 -10.65 6.26
C VAL A 137 7.21 -11.91 7.11
N ARG A 138 7.38 -13.09 6.49
CA ARG A 138 7.64 -14.34 7.23
C ARG A 138 8.95 -14.25 8.02
N SER A 139 10.00 -13.72 7.42
CA SER A 139 11.29 -13.50 8.09
C SER A 139 11.13 -12.57 9.29
N ASP A 140 10.44 -11.44 9.13
CA ASP A 140 10.20 -10.49 10.21
C ASP A 140 9.36 -11.11 11.34
N LEU A 141 8.26 -11.78 11.01
CA LEU A 141 7.44 -12.44 12.02
C LEU A 141 8.17 -13.59 12.72
N SER A 142 9.05 -14.33 12.04
CA SER A 142 9.80 -15.44 12.66
C SER A 142 10.71 -15.01 13.82
N ARG A 143 11.14 -13.75 13.84
CA ARG A 143 11.97 -13.16 14.90
C ARG A 143 11.20 -13.00 16.22
N VAL A 144 9.91 -12.70 16.14
CA VAL A 144 9.05 -12.36 17.29
C VAL A 144 7.97 -13.39 17.59
N CYS A 145 7.73 -14.32 16.67
CA CYS A 145 6.74 -15.40 16.82
C CYS A 145 7.39 -16.71 17.28
N GLU A 146 6.60 -17.57 17.89
CA GLU A 146 7.00 -18.92 18.27
C GLU A 146 7.52 -19.71 17.06
N PRO A 147 8.62 -20.46 17.19
CA PRO A 147 9.16 -21.28 16.11
C PRO A 147 8.08 -22.19 15.50
N GLY A 148 8.00 -22.22 14.17
CA GLY A 148 7.02 -23.04 13.44
C GLY A 148 5.58 -22.50 13.41
N SER A 149 5.26 -21.44 14.17
CA SER A 149 3.90 -20.85 14.19
C SER A 149 3.59 -19.95 12.99
N VAL A 150 4.62 -19.45 12.29
CA VAL A 150 4.44 -18.56 11.14
C VAL A 150 3.94 -19.36 9.93
N LYS A 151 2.74 -19.03 9.44
CA LYS A 151 2.05 -19.68 8.32
C LYS A 151 1.53 -18.66 7.31
N VAL A 152 1.32 -19.12 6.08
CA VAL A 152 0.72 -18.34 4.99
C VAL A 152 -0.62 -18.98 4.61
N PRO A 153 -1.71 -18.74 5.37
CA PRO A 153 -3.01 -19.38 5.10
C PRO A 153 -3.63 -19.00 3.76
N THR A 154 -3.22 -17.90 3.15
CA THR A 154 -3.71 -17.46 1.84
C THR A 154 -2.53 -16.92 1.06
N LEU A 155 -2.21 -17.49 -0.10
CA LEU A 155 -1.14 -17.04 -0.99
C LEU A 155 -1.76 -16.69 -2.34
N PHE A 156 -1.53 -15.46 -2.82
CA PHE A 156 -2.07 -14.94 -4.09
C PHE A 156 -3.61 -14.90 -4.16
N GLY A 157 -4.29 -14.70 -3.02
CA GLY A 157 -5.75 -14.61 -3.00
C GLY A 157 -6.24 -13.33 -3.69
N ILE A 158 -7.34 -13.40 -4.45
CA ILE A 158 -7.95 -12.22 -5.06
C ILE A 158 -9.09 -11.73 -4.17
N GLU A 159 -8.99 -10.48 -3.72
CA GLU A 159 -10.04 -9.78 -2.98
C GLU A 159 -10.64 -8.67 -3.86
N SER A 160 -11.97 -8.65 -3.94
CA SER A 160 -12.72 -7.64 -4.70
C SER A 160 -13.24 -6.55 -3.77
N TYR A 161 -12.92 -5.30 -4.11
CA TYR A 161 -13.41 -4.09 -3.47
C TYR A 161 -14.35 -3.33 -4.42
N ALA A 162 -14.92 -2.22 -3.94
CA ALA A 162 -15.90 -1.45 -4.69
C ALA A 162 -15.40 -1.01 -6.08
N THR A 163 -14.11 -0.67 -6.21
CA THR A 163 -13.54 -0.10 -7.44
C THR A 163 -12.36 -0.87 -8.02
N VAL A 164 -11.82 -1.84 -7.28
CA VAL A 164 -10.63 -2.61 -7.68
C VAL A 164 -10.67 -4.06 -7.20
N HIS A 165 -9.93 -4.93 -7.90
CA HIS A 165 -9.46 -6.22 -7.41
C HIS A 165 -8.02 -6.09 -6.92
N GLN A 166 -7.68 -6.80 -5.85
CA GLN A 166 -6.33 -6.81 -5.28
C GLN A 166 -5.87 -8.23 -5.04
N MET A 167 -4.60 -8.51 -5.35
CA MET A 167 -3.96 -9.76 -4.94
C MET A 167 -3.36 -9.57 -3.55
N VAL A 168 -3.91 -10.34 -2.61
CA VAL A 168 -3.65 -10.29 -1.18
C VAL A 168 -3.09 -11.63 -0.72
N THR A 169 -2.02 -11.57 0.06
CA THR A 169 -1.53 -12.72 0.80
C THR A 169 -1.70 -12.46 2.29
N VAL A 170 -1.99 -13.51 3.05
CA VAL A 170 -2.13 -13.44 4.50
C VAL A 170 -0.99 -14.19 5.15
N VAL A 171 -0.21 -13.52 5.99
CA VAL A 171 0.84 -14.14 6.81
C VAL A 171 0.44 -14.01 8.27
N ARG A 172 0.43 -15.12 9.01
CA ARG A 172 0.07 -15.16 10.43
C ARG A 172 1.14 -15.85 11.26
N GLY A 173 1.26 -15.46 12.53
CA GLY A 173 2.10 -16.13 13.52
C GLY A 173 1.54 -15.98 14.93
N ARG A 174 2.09 -16.73 15.89
CA ARG A 174 1.78 -16.56 17.32
C ARG A 174 2.97 -15.89 17.99
N LEU A 175 2.75 -14.70 18.57
CA LEU A 175 3.79 -13.96 19.27
C LEU A 175 4.36 -14.78 20.43
N ARG A 176 5.66 -14.64 20.68
CA ARG A 176 6.28 -15.15 21.91
C ARG A 176 5.79 -14.32 23.08
N GLY A 177 5.42 -14.98 24.16
CA GLY A 177 5.10 -14.34 25.44
C GLY A 177 6.34 -13.74 26.10
#